data_AF-A0A3B0XUK8-F1
#
_entry.id   AF-A0A3B0XUK8-F1
#
_cell.length_a   1.000
_cell.length_b   1.000
_cell.length_c   1.000
_cell.angle_alpha   90.00
_cell.angle_beta   90.00
_cell.angle_gamma   90.00
#
_symmetry.space_group_name_H-M   'P 1'
#
loop_
_entity.id
_entity.type
_entity.pdbx_description
1 polymer ?
#
loop_
_entity_poly.entity_id
_entity_poly.type
_entity_poly.pdbx_seq_one_letter_code
_entity_poly.pdbx_strand_id
1 'polypeptide(L)'
;MAGFSSIFRGCFFELNFDKTEISNAFSQLDKVNRPIQFVLHIEEIETATATLKVSLVNGRESIELKKIAYKYTDSVYRHNSDEQIAILLAKSKLKVEYKRALNNSRYLQNFIDASTSVAENIACAKEYSYKLADYTIRLVLTYIETVDYVSAKSCVYHYTNIIFPLSGAHEMLDDIVSDGLFLALTDKDDDLLALIFGKLLGKEYDLTLTKNNIFLFNLACCYALKKDKVRMLQAIKQSLLHGMKSERFMSESYLKDYWDDVDFIAVFNN
;
A
#
# COMPACT_ATOMS: atom_id res chain seq x y z
N MET A 1 12.61 50.21 22.64
CA MET A 1 12.83 49.20 21.57
C MET A 1 11.95 48.01 21.88
N ALA A 2 10.84 47.86 21.15
CA ALA A 2 9.97 46.69 21.26
C ALA A 2 10.53 45.62 20.33
N GLY A 3 11.10 44.56 20.91
CA GLY A 3 11.51 43.38 20.14
C GLY A 3 10.27 42.60 19.75
N PHE A 4 9.90 42.64 18.47
CA PHE A 4 8.94 41.70 17.90
C PHE A 4 9.68 40.40 17.57
N SER A 5 9.53 39.38 18.41
CA SER A 5 9.79 38.00 17.98
C SER A 5 8.50 37.46 17.37
N SER A 6 8.34 37.52 16.04
CA SER A 6 7.31 36.73 15.39
C SER A 6 7.82 35.28 15.32
N ILE A 7 7.27 34.44 16.20
CA ILE A 7 7.41 32.99 16.07
C ILE A 7 6.56 32.63 14.86
N PHE A 8 7.19 32.43 13.69
CA PHE A 8 6.51 31.83 12.54
C PHE A 8 6.05 30.44 12.98
N ARG A 9 4.73 30.29 13.17
CA ARG A 9 4.10 29.02 13.56
C ARG A 9 4.20 28.08 12.36
N GLY A 10 4.74 26.88 12.56
CA GLY A 10 4.77 25.85 11.54
C GLY A 10 3.35 25.55 11.06
N CYS A 11 3.08 25.80 9.79
CA CYS A 11 1.79 25.55 9.15
C CYS A 11 1.99 24.54 8.02
N PHE A 12 1.13 23.53 7.98
CA PHE A 12 1.11 22.54 6.91
C PHE A 12 -0.05 22.84 5.96
N PHE A 13 0.27 22.97 4.68
CA PHE A 13 -0.72 23.14 3.61
C PHE A 13 -0.65 21.95 2.65
N GLU A 14 -1.75 21.22 2.50
CA GLU A 14 -1.90 20.33 1.35
C GLU A 14 -2.40 21.16 0.17
N LEU A 15 -1.51 21.44 -0.78
CA LEU A 15 -1.83 22.18 -2.00
C LEU A 15 -2.26 21.22 -3.11
N ASN A 16 -3.48 21.41 -3.61
CA ASN A 16 -4.02 20.71 -4.76
C ASN A 16 -4.03 21.68 -5.94
N PHE A 17 -3.37 21.26 -7.01
CA PHE A 17 -3.23 22.07 -8.22
C PHE A 17 -4.19 21.60 -9.30
N ASP A 18 -4.77 22.56 -10.02
CA ASP A 18 -5.47 22.28 -11.27
C ASP A 18 -4.48 21.77 -12.32
N LYS A 19 -4.69 20.55 -12.80
CA LYS A 19 -3.78 19.88 -13.75
C LYS A 19 -3.59 20.70 -15.03
N THR A 20 -4.67 21.29 -15.54
CA THR A 20 -4.65 22.10 -16.77
C THR A 20 -3.89 23.40 -16.57
N GLU A 21 -4.13 24.12 -15.47
CA GLU A 21 -3.40 25.34 -15.13
C GLU A 21 -1.89 25.08 -14.98
N ILE A 22 -1.51 24.05 -14.21
CA ILE A 22 -0.09 23.69 -14.04
C ILE A 22 0.54 23.37 -15.39
N SER A 23 -0.12 22.58 -16.23
CA SER A 23 0.44 22.17 -17.52
C SER A 23 0.62 23.37 -18.44
N ASN A 24 -0.35 24.29 -18.47
CA ASN A 24 -0.26 25.53 -19.24
C ASN A 24 0.84 26.47 -18.72
N ALA A 25 1.05 26.53 -17.41
CA ALA A 25 2.10 27.33 -16.80
C ALA A 25 3.49 26.77 -17.15
N PHE A 26 3.70 25.45 -17.06
CA PHE A 26 4.94 24.82 -17.49
C PHE A 26 5.23 25.07 -18.98
N SER A 27 4.26 24.87 -19.87
CA SER A 27 4.43 25.11 -21.31
C SER A 27 4.78 26.56 -21.67
N GLN A 28 4.35 27.53 -20.87
CA GLN A 28 4.70 28.94 -21.07
C GLN A 28 6.15 29.24 -20.64
N LEU A 29 6.63 28.57 -19.59
CA LEU A 29 7.96 28.76 -19.00
C LEU A 29 9.06 27.89 -19.62
N ASP A 30 8.72 26.85 -20.38
CA ASP A 30 9.68 25.92 -21.02
C ASP A 30 10.49 26.55 -22.17
N LYS A 31 10.35 27.85 -22.38
CA LYS A 31 11.09 28.61 -23.41
C LYS A 31 12.51 28.94 -22.98
N VAL A 32 12.80 28.88 -21.68
CA VAL A 32 14.08 29.28 -21.10
C VAL A 32 14.75 28.05 -20.50
N ASN A 33 15.95 27.69 -20.98
CA ASN A 33 16.71 26.52 -20.55
C ASN A 33 17.33 26.73 -19.15
N ARG A 34 16.49 26.92 -18.14
CA ARG A 34 16.85 27.01 -16.72
C ARG A 34 15.86 26.20 -15.88
N PRO A 35 16.25 25.79 -14.66
CA PRO A 35 15.34 25.09 -13.76
C PRO A 35 14.12 25.94 -13.43
N ILE A 36 12.94 25.36 -13.58
CA ILE A 36 11.68 25.96 -13.12
C ILE A 36 11.63 25.81 -11.60
N GLN A 37 11.45 26.93 -10.91
CA GLN A 37 11.33 27.01 -9.46
C GLN A 37 9.86 27.11 -9.05
N PHE A 38 9.55 26.47 -7.93
CA PHE A 38 8.25 26.57 -7.27
C PHE A 38 8.38 27.55 -6.11
N VAL A 39 7.70 28.69 -6.18
CA VAL A 39 7.82 29.76 -5.17
C VAL A 39 6.49 29.90 -4.44
N LEU A 40 6.54 29.75 -3.11
CA LEU A 40 5.43 30.07 -2.23
C LEU A 40 5.72 31.39 -1.53
N HIS A 41 4.81 32.35 -1.69
CA HIS A 41 4.86 33.62 -1.00
C HIS A 41 3.68 33.70 -0.05
N ILE A 42 3.98 33.76 1.24
CA ILE A 42 2.97 33.91 2.30
C ILE A 42 3.06 35.34 2.80
N GLU A 43 2.00 36.11 2.55
CA GLU A 43 1.88 37.51 2.96
C GLU A 43 0.91 37.57 4.14
N GLU A 44 1.41 37.87 5.33
CA GLU A 44 0.58 38.03 6.53
C GLU A 44 -0.17 39.37 6.44
N ILE A 45 -1.49 39.31 6.42
CA ILE A 45 -2.40 40.45 6.40
C ILE A 45 -3.06 40.51 7.78
N GLU A 46 -2.46 41.29 8.68
CA GLU A 46 -2.92 41.47 10.06
C GLU A 46 -2.88 40.19 10.93
N THR A 47 -3.12 40.31 12.24
CA THR A 47 -2.84 39.28 13.27
C THR A 47 -3.57 37.93 13.10
N ALA A 48 -4.39 37.75 12.06
CA ALA A 48 -5.23 36.57 11.89
C ALA A 48 -5.39 36.08 10.43
N THR A 49 -4.91 36.79 9.40
CA THR A 49 -5.07 36.32 8.02
C THR A 49 -3.75 36.31 7.28
N ALA A 50 -3.56 35.32 6.41
CA ALA A 50 -2.40 35.23 5.54
C ALA A 50 -2.87 34.90 4.13
N THR A 51 -2.26 35.53 3.14
CA THR A 51 -2.50 35.23 1.74
C THR A 51 -1.38 34.33 1.24
N LEU A 52 -1.73 33.15 0.75
CA LEU A 52 -0.79 32.26 0.07
C LEU A 52 -0.86 32.54 -1.43
N LYS A 53 0.23 33.06 -2.00
CA LYS A 53 0.46 33.16 -3.44
C LYS A 53 1.46 32.09 -3.85
N VAL A 54 1.21 31.42 -4.96
CA VAL A 54 2.08 30.35 -5.44
C VAL A 54 2.35 30.57 -6.90
N SER A 55 3.62 30.50 -7.28
CA SER A 55 4.06 30.80 -8.64
C SER A 55 5.08 29.79 -9.13
N LEU A 56 5.08 29.55 -10.44
CA LEU A 56 6.19 28.92 -11.15
C LEU A 56 7.10 30.01 -11.71
N VAL A 57 8.40 29.88 -11.51
CA VAL A 57 9.40 30.89 -11.91
C VAL A 57 10.47 30.25 -12.80
N ASN A 58 10.77 30.85 -13.94
CA ASN A 58 11.89 30.50 -14.80
C ASN A 58 12.71 31.75 -15.14
N GLY A 59 13.79 31.99 -14.39
CA GLY A 59 14.60 33.20 -14.55
C GLY A 59 13.85 34.46 -14.13
N ARG A 60 13.40 35.27 -15.10
CA ARG A 60 12.62 36.50 -14.86
C ARG A 60 11.13 36.32 -15.11
N GLU A 61 10.73 35.21 -15.71
CA GLU A 61 9.33 34.91 -15.97
C GLU A 61 8.73 34.26 -14.72
N SER A 62 7.51 34.68 -14.37
CA SER A 62 6.76 34.16 -13.23
C SER A 62 5.31 34.00 -13.65
N ILE A 63 4.74 32.82 -13.39
CA ILE A 63 3.33 32.53 -13.61
C ILE A 63 2.71 32.17 -12.28
N GLU A 64 1.80 33.01 -11.80
CA GLU A 64 0.98 32.74 -10.62
C GLU A 64 -0.06 31.66 -10.94
N LEU A 65 -0.17 30.69 -10.03
CA LEU A 65 -1.16 29.62 -10.09
C LEU A 65 -2.39 30.04 -9.26
N LYS A 66 -3.53 30.26 -9.93
CA LYS A 66 -4.74 30.85 -9.33
C LYS A 66 -5.76 29.80 -8.91
N LYS A 67 -5.71 28.59 -9.46
CA LYS A 67 -6.67 27.51 -9.18
C LYS A 67 -6.12 26.53 -8.17
N ILE A 68 -5.54 27.06 -7.09
CA ILE A 68 -5.03 26.24 -5.99
C ILE A 68 -6.15 26.04 -4.98
N ALA A 69 -6.50 24.78 -4.76
CA ALA A 69 -7.29 24.39 -3.61
C ALA A 69 -6.33 23.96 -2.50
N TYR A 70 -6.40 24.58 -1.33
CA TYR A 70 -5.61 24.17 -0.18
C TYR A 70 -6.52 23.60 0.90
N LYS A 71 -6.03 22.56 1.58
CA LYS A 71 -6.60 22.13 2.85
C LYS A 71 -5.67 22.59 3.95
N TYR A 72 -6.17 23.53 4.75
CA TYR A 72 -5.57 23.86 6.02
C TYR A 72 -6.02 22.83 7.05
N THR A 73 -5.08 22.19 7.71
CA THR A 73 -5.39 21.31 8.84
C THR A 73 -5.04 22.07 10.10
N ASP A 74 -6.06 22.55 10.82
CA ASP A 74 -5.92 23.24 12.10
C ASP A 74 -5.57 22.25 13.23
N SER A 75 -4.60 21.37 13.00
CA SER A 75 -4.12 20.48 14.04
C SER A 75 -3.12 21.24 14.88
N VAL A 76 -3.60 22.08 15.81
CA VAL A 76 -2.90 22.56 17.02
C VAL A 76 -1.36 22.42 16.95
N TYR A 77 -0.71 23.11 16.01
CA TYR A 77 0.73 23.00 15.74
C TYR A 77 1.57 23.77 16.76
N ARG A 78 1.16 23.74 18.03
CA ARG A 78 1.87 24.48 19.08
C ARG A 78 3.15 23.77 19.55
N HIS A 79 3.33 22.47 19.28
CA HIS A 79 4.47 21.69 19.81
C HIS A 79 4.96 20.51 18.94
N ASN A 80 4.70 20.49 17.63
CA ASN A 80 5.16 19.36 16.82
C ASN A 80 6.68 19.43 16.64
N SER A 81 7.40 18.42 17.14
CA SER A 81 8.83 18.25 16.89
C SER A 81 9.09 18.07 15.39
N ASP A 82 10.32 18.35 14.95
CA ASP A 82 10.78 18.09 13.57
C ASP A 82 10.45 16.66 13.10
N GLU A 83 10.44 15.72 14.03
CA GLU A 83 10.05 14.32 13.83
C GLU A 83 8.61 14.17 13.34
N GLN A 84 7.65 14.90 13.91
CA GLN A 84 6.24 14.82 13.49
C GLN A 84 6.03 15.41 12.09
N ILE A 85 6.78 16.47 11.75
CA ILE A 85 6.77 17.04 10.39
C ILE A 85 7.33 16.02 9.40
N ALA A 86 8.44 15.37 9.73
CA ALA A 86 9.03 14.33 8.90
C ALA A 86 8.06 13.15 8.67
N ILE A 87 7.31 12.74 9.70
CA ILE A 87 6.27 11.70 9.59
C ILE A 87 5.16 12.13 8.62
N LEU A 88 4.66 13.36 8.71
CA LEU A 88 3.61 13.86 7.82
C LEU A 88 4.08 13.91 6.36
N LEU A 89 5.31 14.35 6.13
CA LEU A 89 5.93 14.36 4.80
C LEU A 89 6.10 12.94 4.25
N ALA A 90 6.55 11.99 5.08
CA ALA A 90 6.67 10.59 4.70
C ALA A 90 5.31 9.97 4.33
N LYS A 91 4.27 10.18 5.14
CA LYS A 91 2.89 9.74 4.85
C LYS A 91 2.37 10.33 3.53
N SER A 92 2.64 11.62 3.28
CA SER A 92 2.21 12.30 2.06
C SER A 92 2.93 11.76 0.83
N LYS A 93 4.25 11.57 0.92
CA LYS A 93 5.07 10.96 -0.14
C LYS A 93 4.59 9.55 -0.46
N LEU A 94 4.35 8.71 0.56
CA LEU A 94 3.82 7.36 0.38
C LEU A 94 2.53 7.35 -0.43
N LYS A 95 1.57 8.21 -0.08
CA LYS A 95 0.29 8.32 -0.82
C LYS A 95 0.49 8.72 -2.28
N VAL A 96 1.42 9.62 -2.57
CA VAL A 96 1.75 10.05 -3.95
C VAL A 96 2.37 8.90 -4.73
N GLU A 97 3.38 8.24 -4.18
CA GLU A 97 4.08 7.15 -4.87
C GLU A 97 3.20 5.91 -5.03
N TYR A 98 2.33 5.60 -4.05
CA TYR A 98 1.28 4.58 -4.20
C TYR A 98 0.38 4.87 -5.42
N LYS A 99 -0.16 6.08 -5.54
CA LYS A 99 -1.01 6.45 -6.68
C LYS A 99 -0.26 6.37 -8.01
N ARG A 100 1.04 6.69 -8.03
CA ARG A 100 1.88 6.56 -9.23
C ARG A 100 2.08 5.09 -9.61
N ALA A 101 2.44 4.25 -8.64
CA ALA A 101 2.64 2.81 -8.82
C ALA A 101 1.36 2.10 -9.28
N LEU A 102 0.19 2.49 -8.73
CA LEU A 102 -1.11 1.96 -9.12
C LEU A 102 -1.43 2.20 -10.60
N ASN A 103 -0.99 3.32 -11.15
CA ASN A 103 -1.23 3.67 -12.55
C ASN A 103 -0.12 3.16 -13.48
N ASN A 104 1.08 2.86 -12.97
CA ASN A 104 2.22 2.45 -13.77
C ASN A 104 3.29 1.75 -12.90
N SER A 105 3.57 0.48 -13.19
CA SER A 105 4.51 -0.35 -12.42
C SER A 105 5.95 0.16 -12.42
N ARG A 106 6.34 1.05 -13.35
CA ARG A 106 7.68 1.69 -13.31
C ARG A 106 7.94 2.50 -12.04
N TYR A 107 6.89 2.91 -11.33
CA TYR A 107 6.98 3.66 -10.07
C TYR A 107 6.90 2.76 -8.84
N LEU A 108 6.87 1.43 -9.00
CA LEU A 108 6.78 0.50 -7.88
C LEU A 108 7.96 0.68 -6.90
N GLN A 109 9.19 0.83 -7.41
CA GLN A 109 10.35 1.01 -6.54
C GLN A 109 10.20 2.27 -5.65
N ASN A 110 9.66 3.36 -6.20
CA ASN A 110 9.41 4.57 -5.41
C ASN A 110 8.40 4.35 -4.28
N PHE A 111 7.37 3.53 -4.53
CA PHE A 111 6.41 3.13 -3.49
C PHE A 111 7.08 2.25 -2.43
N ILE A 112 7.90 1.28 -2.85
CA ILE A 112 8.69 0.43 -1.94
C ILE A 112 9.56 1.31 -1.03
N ASP A 113 10.35 2.22 -1.61
CA ASP A 113 11.23 3.11 -0.84
C ASP A 113 10.43 4.00 0.14
N ALA A 114 9.31 4.58 -0.32
CA ALA A 114 8.48 5.43 0.52
C ALA A 114 7.78 4.67 1.65
N SER A 115 7.32 3.43 1.39
CA SER A 115 6.70 2.58 2.40
C SER A 115 7.71 2.04 3.41
N THR A 116 8.94 1.73 2.98
CA THR A 116 10.07 1.43 3.88
C THR A 116 10.32 2.59 4.84
N SER A 117 10.47 3.81 4.33
CA SER A 117 10.72 4.99 5.18
C SER A 117 9.61 5.21 6.22
N VAL A 118 8.36 4.90 5.87
CA VAL A 118 7.22 4.98 6.79
C VAL A 118 7.25 3.84 7.82
N ALA A 119 7.59 2.61 7.41
CA ALA A 119 7.65 1.46 8.29
C ALA A 119 8.85 1.50 9.26
N GLU A 120 9.99 2.05 8.87
CA GLU A 120 11.18 2.18 9.72
C GLU A 120 10.98 3.17 10.88
N ASN A 121 10.05 4.12 10.75
CA ASN A 121 9.62 4.93 11.88
C ASN A 121 8.59 4.14 12.72
N ILE A 122 9.04 3.53 13.83
CA ILE A 122 8.23 2.62 14.67
C ILE A 122 6.90 3.24 15.12
N ALA A 123 6.89 4.52 15.50
CA ALA A 123 5.67 5.22 15.91
C ALA A 123 4.67 5.30 14.75
N CYS A 124 5.17 5.53 13.53
CA CYS A 124 4.37 5.56 12.32
C CYS A 124 3.95 4.15 11.84
N ALA A 125 4.81 3.14 11.98
CA ALA A 125 4.60 1.80 11.45
C ALA A 125 3.33 1.13 11.98
N LYS A 126 3.08 1.25 13.30
CA LYS A 126 1.88 0.70 13.93
C LYS A 126 0.63 1.50 13.57
N GLU A 127 0.70 2.83 13.66
CA GLU A 127 -0.42 3.73 13.34
C GLU A 127 -0.86 3.57 11.87
N TYR A 128 0.08 3.35 10.97
CA TYR A 128 -0.15 3.26 9.52
C TYR A 128 -0.21 1.83 8.98
N SER A 129 -0.14 0.82 9.86
CA SER A 129 -0.13 -0.61 9.50
C SER A 129 -1.24 -0.98 8.51
N TYR A 130 -2.49 -0.63 8.84
CA TYR A 130 -3.64 -0.85 7.97
C TYR A 130 -3.46 -0.23 6.58
N LYS A 131 -2.96 1.02 6.49
CA LYS A 131 -2.79 1.70 5.20
C LYS A 131 -1.66 1.13 4.37
N LEU A 132 -0.57 0.74 5.02
CA LEU A 132 0.54 0.06 4.34
C LEU A 132 0.03 -1.23 3.69
N ALA A 133 -0.74 -2.01 4.42
CA ALA A 133 -1.35 -3.22 3.89
C ALA A 133 -2.40 -2.97 2.79
N ASP A 134 -3.33 -2.03 2.98
CA ASP A 134 -4.32 -1.67 1.95
C ASP A 134 -3.63 -1.25 0.65
N TYR A 135 -2.56 -0.45 0.73
CA TYR A 135 -1.80 -0.04 -0.45
C TYR A 135 -1.07 -1.22 -1.10
N THR A 136 -0.45 -2.10 -0.32
CA THR A 136 0.17 -3.33 -0.83
C THR A 136 -0.85 -4.20 -1.54
N ILE A 137 -2.00 -4.51 -0.91
CA ILE A 137 -3.06 -5.37 -1.48
C ILE A 137 -3.55 -4.81 -2.81
N ARG A 138 -3.89 -3.51 -2.84
CA ARG A 138 -4.38 -2.87 -4.06
C ARG A 138 -3.37 -2.94 -5.21
N LEU A 139 -2.08 -2.73 -4.92
CA LEU A 139 -1.03 -2.87 -5.93
C LEU A 139 -0.88 -4.32 -6.39
N VAL A 140 -0.88 -5.29 -5.47
CA VAL A 140 -0.82 -6.72 -5.79
C VAL A 140 -1.96 -7.12 -6.72
N LEU A 141 -3.20 -6.77 -6.36
CA LEU A 141 -4.38 -7.06 -7.18
C LEU A 141 -4.30 -6.38 -8.55
N THR A 142 -3.95 -5.09 -8.62
CA THR A 142 -3.78 -4.39 -9.90
C THR A 142 -2.74 -5.08 -10.79
N TYR A 143 -1.61 -5.51 -10.22
CA TYR A 143 -0.57 -6.18 -11.00
C TYR A 143 -0.94 -7.62 -11.38
N ILE A 144 -1.70 -8.34 -10.56
CA ILE A 144 -2.30 -9.62 -10.95
C ILE A 144 -3.25 -9.43 -12.14
N GLU A 145 -4.13 -8.42 -12.09
CA GLU A 145 -5.08 -8.11 -13.17
C GLU A 145 -4.38 -7.77 -14.49
N THR A 146 -3.22 -7.10 -14.43
CA THR A 146 -2.40 -6.80 -15.61
C THR A 146 -1.36 -7.87 -15.95
N VAL A 147 -1.38 -9.03 -15.27
CA VAL A 147 -0.44 -10.15 -15.47
C VAL A 147 1.03 -9.75 -15.24
N ASP A 148 1.28 -8.72 -14.42
CA ASP A 148 2.61 -8.29 -13.99
C ASP A 148 2.98 -8.98 -12.65
N TYR A 149 3.15 -10.31 -12.70
CA TYR A 149 3.43 -11.11 -11.51
C TYR A 149 4.77 -10.76 -10.85
N VAL A 150 5.73 -10.22 -11.61
CA VAL A 150 7.02 -9.77 -11.04
C VAL A 150 6.79 -8.59 -10.09
N SER A 151 6.03 -7.59 -10.52
CA SER A 151 5.66 -6.45 -9.67
C SER A 151 4.76 -6.87 -8.51
N ALA A 152 3.78 -7.75 -8.74
CA ALA A 152 2.90 -8.26 -7.69
C ALA A 152 3.69 -8.99 -6.58
N LYS A 153 4.59 -9.90 -6.96
CA LYS A 153 5.46 -10.60 -5.99
C LYS A 153 6.39 -9.64 -5.27
N SER A 154 6.94 -8.63 -5.96
CA SER A 154 7.79 -7.62 -5.34
C SER A 154 7.07 -6.89 -4.19
N CYS A 155 5.78 -6.58 -4.36
CA CYS A 155 4.95 -6.03 -3.28
C CYS A 155 4.82 -6.99 -2.08
N VAL A 156 4.55 -8.29 -2.32
CA VAL A 156 4.39 -9.28 -1.25
C VAL A 156 5.72 -9.54 -0.53
N TYR A 157 6.82 -9.66 -1.26
CA TYR A 157 8.17 -9.80 -0.72
C TYR A 157 8.53 -8.60 0.17
N HIS A 158 8.28 -7.38 -0.32
CA HIS A 158 8.54 -6.16 0.41
C HIS A 158 7.70 -6.10 1.70
N TYR A 159 6.40 -6.35 1.60
CA TYR A 159 5.51 -6.34 2.75
C TYR A 159 5.98 -7.35 3.81
N THR A 160 6.26 -8.58 3.40
CA THR A 160 6.59 -9.68 4.31
C THR A 160 7.96 -9.49 4.97
N ASN A 161 8.94 -8.93 4.26
CA ASN A 161 10.30 -8.78 4.77
C ASN A 161 10.54 -7.48 5.53
N ILE A 162 9.87 -6.39 5.15
CA ILE A 162 10.17 -5.05 5.66
C ILE A 162 9.01 -4.51 6.48
N ILE A 163 7.80 -4.49 5.93
CA ILE A 163 6.65 -3.84 6.57
C ILE A 163 6.17 -4.67 7.77
N PHE A 164 5.82 -5.94 7.56
CA PHE A 164 5.19 -6.80 8.55
C PHE A 164 5.98 -6.91 9.88
N PRO A 165 7.32 -7.09 9.88
CA PRO A 165 8.09 -7.14 11.13
C PRO A 165 8.02 -5.85 11.96
N LEU A 166 7.75 -4.71 11.32
CA LEU A 166 7.74 -3.39 11.96
C LEU A 166 6.32 -2.93 12.31
N SER A 167 5.34 -3.25 11.46
CA SER A 167 3.92 -2.88 11.65
C SER A 167 3.16 -3.89 12.50
N GLY A 168 3.60 -5.15 12.52
CA GLY A 168 2.86 -6.27 13.10
C GLY A 168 1.66 -6.72 12.25
N ALA A 169 0.92 -7.68 12.80
CA ALA A 169 -0.31 -8.20 12.18
C ALA A 169 -1.47 -7.21 12.32
N HIS A 170 -2.38 -7.22 11.35
CA HIS A 170 -3.61 -6.45 11.31
C HIS A 170 -4.66 -7.22 10.48
N GLU A 171 -5.89 -6.71 10.41
CA GLU A 171 -7.05 -7.42 9.87
C GLU A 171 -7.00 -7.79 8.38
N MET A 172 -6.14 -7.16 7.58
CA MET A 172 -5.98 -7.50 6.15
C MET A 172 -4.76 -8.40 5.87
N LEU A 173 -4.12 -8.93 6.92
CA LEU A 173 -3.01 -9.88 6.75
C LEU A 173 -3.45 -11.10 5.93
N ASP A 174 -4.66 -11.60 6.16
CA ASP A 174 -5.22 -12.73 5.43
C ASP A 174 -5.31 -12.48 3.92
N ASP A 175 -5.62 -11.24 3.51
CA ASP A 175 -5.70 -10.87 2.10
C ASP A 175 -4.31 -10.89 1.45
N ILE A 176 -3.31 -10.32 2.13
CA ILE A 176 -1.90 -10.34 1.66
C ILE A 176 -1.39 -11.78 1.55
N VAL A 177 -1.67 -12.60 2.56
CA VAL A 177 -1.29 -14.01 2.53
C VAL A 177 -2.00 -14.70 1.38
N SER A 178 -3.31 -14.52 1.23
CA SER A 178 -4.12 -15.14 0.18
C SER A 178 -3.57 -14.83 -1.20
N ASP A 179 -3.30 -13.56 -1.49
CA ASP A 179 -2.76 -13.12 -2.78
C ASP A 179 -1.33 -13.63 -2.99
N GLY A 180 -0.52 -13.63 -1.93
CA GLY A 180 0.83 -14.21 -1.95
C GLY A 180 0.85 -15.71 -2.25
N LEU A 181 -0.07 -16.48 -1.66
CA LEU A 181 -0.21 -17.92 -1.94
C LEU A 181 -0.67 -18.16 -3.37
N PHE A 182 -1.62 -17.36 -3.87
CA PHE A 182 -2.05 -17.42 -5.27
C PHE A 182 -0.88 -17.18 -6.23
N LEU A 183 -0.08 -16.14 -5.99
CA LEU A 183 1.12 -15.83 -6.79
C LEU A 183 2.15 -16.96 -6.72
N ALA A 184 2.41 -17.49 -5.52
CA ALA A 184 3.36 -18.57 -5.33
C ALA A 184 2.95 -19.86 -6.06
N LEU A 185 1.66 -20.21 -6.05
CA LEU A 185 1.13 -21.33 -6.81
C LEU A 185 1.22 -21.06 -8.33
N THR A 186 0.78 -19.88 -8.78
CA THR A 186 0.73 -19.53 -10.21
C THR A 186 2.11 -19.61 -10.87
N ASP A 187 3.13 -19.04 -10.24
CA ASP A 187 4.50 -19.01 -10.76
C ASP A 187 5.37 -20.19 -10.29
N LYS A 188 4.84 -21.09 -9.45
CA LYS A 188 5.60 -22.16 -8.76
C LYS A 188 6.81 -21.60 -7.99
N ASP A 189 6.59 -20.49 -7.29
CA ASP A 189 7.59 -19.75 -6.53
C ASP A 189 7.70 -20.33 -5.10
N ASP A 190 8.50 -21.38 -4.96
CA ASP A 190 8.72 -22.08 -3.69
C ASP A 190 9.32 -21.17 -2.61
N ASP A 191 10.12 -20.17 -3.00
CA ASP A 191 10.73 -19.20 -2.09
C ASP A 191 9.67 -18.28 -1.50
N LEU A 192 8.74 -17.77 -2.33
CA LEU A 192 7.62 -16.95 -1.85
C LEU A 192 6.71 -17.78 -0.93
N LEU A 193 6.44 -19.03 -1.30
CA LEU A 193 5.65 -19.93 -0.48
C LEU A 193 6.30 -20.16 0.88
N ALA A 194 7.60 -20.46 0.91
CA ALA A 194 8.37 -20.65 2.14
C ALA A 194 8.39 -19.37 2.99
N LEU A 195 8.50 -18.20 2.37
CA LEU A 195 8.48 -16.91 3.04
C LEU A 195 7.15 -16.65 3.75
N ILE A 196 6.02 -16.87 3.06
CA ILE A 196 4.68 -16.66 3.63
C ILE A 196 4.42 -17.60 4.81
N PHE A 197 4.71 -18.89 4.65
CA PHE A 197 4.56 -19.85 5.75
C PHE A 197 5.52 -19.57 6.90
N GLY A 198 6.75 -19.13 6.61
CA GLY A 198 7.77 -18.87 7.61
C GLY A 198 7.54 -17.60 8.43
N LYS A 199 7.03 -16.53 7.79
CA LYS A 199 6.92 -15.20 8.43
C LYS A 199 5.50 -14.76 8.76
N LEU A 200 4.52 -15.04 7.89
CA LEU A 200 3.17 -14.50 8.05
C LEU A 200 2.23 -15.48 8.77
N LEU A 201 2.26 -16.76 8.37
CA LEU A 201 1.38 -17.78 8.93
C LEU A 201 1.97 -18.54 10.12
N GLY A 202 3.29 -18.71 10.13
CA GLY A 202 3.97 -19.59 11.06
C GLY A 202 3.80 -21.08 10.70
N LYS A 203 4.41 -21.95 11.51
CA LYS A 203 4.48 -23.40 11.24
C LYS A 203 3.13 -24.12 11.40
N GLU A 204 2.27 -23.60 12.29
CA GLU A 204 1.02 -24.25 12.70
C GLU A 204 -0.12 -23.22 12.70
N TYR A 205 -0.40 -22.66 11.53
CA TYR A 205 -1.53 -21.76 11.38
C TYR A 205 -2.85 -22.49 11.69
N ASP A 206 -3.62 -21.94 12.63
CA ASP A 206 -4.93 -22.45 12.99
C ASP A 206 -5.97 -21.97 11.96
N LEU A 207 -6.46 -22.91 11.15
CA LEU A 207 -7.41 -22.67 10.07
C LEU A 207 -8.76 -22.12 10.55
N THR A 208 -9.07 -22.22 11.86
CA THR A 208 -10.31 -21.69 12.43
C THR A 208 -10.25 -20.18 12.71
N LEU A 209 -9.06 -19.57 12.63
CA LEU A 209 -8.87 -18.15 12.93
C LEU A 209 -9.35 -17.23 11.78
N THR A 210 -9.46 -17.74 10.56
CA THR A 210 -9.88 -16.96 9.39
C THR A 210 -11.26 -17.36 8.90
N LYS A 211 -11.98 -16.38 8.38
CA LYS A 211 -13.25 -16.57 7.65
C LYS A 211 -13.11 -16.31 6.15
N ASN A 212 -11.91 -15.98 5.68
CA ASN A 212 -11.66 -15.69 4.27
C ASN A 212 -11.64 -17.00 3.47
N ASN A 213 -12.72 -17.26 2.73
CA ASN A 213 -12.89 -18.51 2.00
C ASN A 213 -11.90 -18.67 0.83
N ILE A 214 -11.43 -17.58 0.22
CA ILE A 214 -10.42 -17.59 -0.85
C ILE A 214 -9.06 -17.95 -0.27
N PHE A 215 -8.70 -17.36 0.87
CA PHE A 215 -7.48 -17.69 1.57
C PHE A 215 -7.44 -19.18 1.95
N LEU A 216 -8.53 -19.70 2.54
CA LEU A 216 -8.65 -21.12 2.90
C LEU A 216 -8.58 -22.04 1.66
N PHE A 217 -9.17 -21.64 0.53
CA PHE A 217 -9.05 -22.37 -0.74
C PHE A 217 -7.59 -22.41 -1.23
N ASN A 218 -6.88 -21.28 -1.22
CA ASN A 218 -5.48 -21.21 -1.62
C ASN A 218 -4.59 -22.06 -0.69
N LEU A 219 -4.86 -22.05 0.62
CA LEU A 219 -4.20 -22.95 1.58
C LEU A 219 -4.43 -24.42 1.26
N ALA A 220 -5.65 -24.82 0.94
CA ALA A 220 -5.94 -26.19 0.55
C ALA A 220 -5.07 -26.61 -0.66
N CYS A 221 -4.96 -25.76 -1.67
CA CYS A 221 -4.10 -26.01 -2.83
C CYS A 221 -2.62 -26.15 -2.44
N CYS A 222 -2.11 -25.29 -1.56
CA CYS A 222 -0.74 -25.39 -1.06
C CYS A 222 -0.50 -26.68 -0.24
N TYR A 223 -1.45 -27.10 0.60
CA TYR A 223 -1.34 -28.34 1.35
C TYR A 223 -1.41 -29.57 0.45
N ALA A 224 -2.24 -29.53 -0.59
CA ALA A 224 -2.29 -30.58 -1.61
C ALA A 224 -0.95 -30.76 -2.32
N LEU A 225 -0.33 -29.65 -2.74
CA LEU A 225 0.99 -29.63 -3.37
C LEU A 225 2.07 -30.23 -2.45
N LYS A 226 1.99 -29.94 -1.14
CA LYS A 226 2.88 -30.49 -0.10
C LYS A 226 2.52 -31.91 0.34
N LYS A 227 1.47 -32.51 -0.23
CA LYS A 227 0.91 -33.82 0.16
C LYS A 227 0.48 -33.91 1.62
N ASP A 228 0.09 -32.79 2.22
CA ASP A 228 -0.50 -32.73 3.56
C ASP A 228 -2.03 -32.89 3.46
N LYS A 229 -2.46 -34.14 3.28
CA LYS A 229 -3.88 -34.48 3.09
C LYS A 229 -4.75 -33.99 4.26
N VAL A 230 -4.28 -34.10 5.50
CA VAL A 230 -5.08 -33.76 6.69
C VAL A 230 -5.37 -32.26 6.72
N ARG A 231 -4.34 -31.41 6.59
CA ARG A 231 -4.54 -29.96 6.59
C ARG A 231 -5.27 -29.48 5.35
N MET A 232 -5.04 -30.12 4.19
CA MET A 232 -5.80 -29.86 2.97
C MET A 232 -7.31 -30.04 3.20
N LEU A 233 -7.75 -31.21 3.69
CA LEU A 233 -9.18 -31.48 3.92
C LEU A 233 -9.79 -30.54 4.95
N GLN A 234 -9.05 -30.18 6.01
CA GLN A 234 -9.49 -29.20 7.00
C GLN A 234 -9.71 -27.82 6.37
N ALA A 235 -8.79 -27.35 5.53
CA ALA A 235 -8.89 -26.06 4.85
C ALA A 235 -10.07 -26.03 3.86
N ILE A 236 -10.31 -27.12 3.11
CA ILE A 236 -11.48 -27.26 2.23
C ILE A 236 -12.77 -27.14 3.05
N LYS A 237 -12.89 -27.90 4.14
CA LYS A 237 -14.09 -27.87 5.00
C LYS A 237 -14.39 -26.47 5.55
N GLN A 238 -13.37 -25.76 6.03
CA GLN A 238 -13.52 -24.39 6.51
C GLN A 238 -13.90 -23.43 5.37
N SER A 239 -13.29 -23.57 4.19
CA SER A 239 -13.59 -22.74 3.03
C SER A 239 -15.04 -22.91 2.56
N LEU A 240 -15.54 -24.14 2.52
CA LEU A 240 -16.94 -24.46 2.20
C LEU A 240 -17.91 -23.86 3.24
N LEU A 241 -17.59 -23.97 4.53
CA LEU A 241 -18.37 -23.36 5.62
C LEU A 241 -18.51 -21.85 5.44
N HIS A 242 -17.51 -21.19 4.85
CA HIS A 242 -17.50 -19.78 4.54
C HIS A 242 -17.96 -19.45 3.11
N GLY A 243 -18.70 -20.34 2.46
CA GLY A 243 -19.41 -20.08 1.22
C GLY A 243 -18.61 -20.32 -0.07
N MET A 244 -17.43 -20.95 0.01
CA MET A 244 -16.77 -21.44 -1.20
C MET A 244 -17.62 -22.56 -1.83
N LYS A 245 -17.65 -22.59 -3.15
CA LYS A 245 -18.39 -23.60 -3.92
C LYS A 245 -17.54 -24.87 -4.10
N SER A 246 -18.15 -26.05 -3.91
CA SER A 246 -17.47 -27.35 -4.07
C SER A 246 -16.90 -27.53 -5.48
N GLU A 247 -17.60 -27.01 -6.50
CA GLU A 247 -17.17 -27.09 -7.90
C GLU A 247 -15.79 -26.46 -8.12
N ARG A 248 -15.42 -25.45 -7.33
CA ARG A 248 -14.11 -24.81 -7.44
C ARG A 248 -12.98 -25.79 -7.10
N PHE A 249 -13.14 -26.61 -6.07
CA PHE A 249 -12.17 -27.63 -5.67
C PHE A 249 -12.08 -28.77 -6.69
N MET A 250 -13.22 -29.14 -7.28
CA MET A 250 -13.29 -30.17 -8.33
C MET A 250 -12.74 -29.70 -9.69
N SER A 251 -12.51 -28.40 -9.87
CA SER A 251 -11.88 -27.84 -11.07
C SER A 251 -10.39 -27.55 -10.91
N GLU A 252 -9.88 -27.57 -9.67
CA GLU A 252 -8.52 -27.15 -9.39
C GLU A 252 -7.51 -28.27 -9.64
N SER A 253 -6.56 -27.99 -10.52
CA SER A 253 -5.51 -28.91 -10.93
C SER A 253 -4.62 -29.39 -9.78
N TYR A 254 -4.37 -28.53 -8.78
CA TYR A 254 -3.60 -28.90 -7.59
C TYR A 254 -4.27 -29.97 -6.72
N LEU A 255 -5.59 -30.17 -6.88
CA LEU A 255 -6.38 -31.13 -6.12
C LEU A 255 -6.72 -32.39 -6.92
N LYS A 256 -6.27 -32.47 -8.17
CA LYS A 256 -6.62 -33.55 -9.11
C LYS A 256 -6.32 -34.94 -8.56
N ASP A 257 -5.19 -35.11 -7.88
CA ASP A 257 -4.78 -36.40 -7.30
C ASP A 257 -5.73 -36.90 -6.20
N TYR A 258 -6.62 -36.04 -5.69
CA TYR A 258 -7.56 -36.34 -4.62
C TYR A 258 -9.01 -36.46 -5.11
N TRP A 259 -9.33 -36.24 -6.38
CA TRP A 259 -10.71 -36.22 -6.86
C TRP A 259 -11.46 -37.55 -6.66
N ASP A 260 -10.74 -38.68 -6.70
CA ASP A 260 -11.30 -40.01 -6.44
C ASP A 260 -11.09 -40.48 -4.98
N ASP A 261 -10.48 -39.64 -4.13
CA ASP A 261 -10.22 -39.97 -2.73
C ASP A 261 -11.50 -39.89 -1.90
N VAL A 262 -11.80 -40.96 -1.17
CA VAL A 262 -13.04 -41.09 -0.38
C VAL A 262 -13.19 -39.98 0.66
N ASP A 263 -12.08 -39.59 1.33
CA ASP A 263 -12.12 -38.54 2.35
C ASP A 263 -12.32 -37.17 1.69
N PHE A 264 -11.73 -36.93 0.53
CA PHE A 264 -11.92 -35.70 -0.24
C PHE A 264 -13.37 -35.52 -0.70
N ILE A 265 -13.96 -36.57 -1.29
CA ILE A 265 -15.36 -36.58 -1.72
C ILE A 265 -16.30 -36.36 -0.51
N ALA A 266 -15.99 -36.97 0.64
CA ALA A 266 -16.80 -36.85 1.84
C ALA A 266 -16.90 -35.42 2.39
N VAL A 267 -15.92 -34.55 2.11
CA VAL A 267 -15.95 -33.14 2.57
C VAL A 267 -17.06 -32.33 1.88
N PHE A 268 -17.51 -32.73 0.68
CA PHE A 268 -18.57 -32.00 -0.07
C PHE A 268 -19.99 -32.45 0.25
N ASN A 269 -20.15 -33.59 0.95
CA ASN A 269 -21.44 -34.19 1.27
C ASN A 269 -21.94 -33.87 2.69
N ASN A 270 -21.19 -33.04 3.43
CA ASN A 270 -21.47 -32.62 4.80
C ASN A 270 -21.71 -31.12 4.87
#